data_AF-A0A2N2SVV3-F1
#
_entry.id   AF-A0A2N2SVV3-F1
#
_cell.length_a   1.000
_cell.length_b   1.000
_cell.length_c   1.000
_cell.angle_alpha   90.00
_cell.angle_beta   90.00
_cell.angle_gamma   90.00
#
_symmetry.space_group_name_H-M   'P 1'
#
loop_
_entity.id
_entity.type
_entity.pdbx_description
1 polymer ?
#
loop_
_entity_poly.entity_id
_entity_poly.type
_entity_poly.pdbx_seq_one_letter_code
_entity_poly.pdbx_strand_id
1 'polypeptide(L)'
;MACAPGHAPGAGIVMALPALRAGPRAAWMQLERILARVFAHDANPLAQLGAVACLLLLLLLISGIYLYVVFDTSATGGWRSIDTLSRQQPFPGGWLRSMHRYAADGFLLVTVLHLLREWVLGRSTGFRRASWLTGLPLLVFVYISAMGGFWLNWDRLGQYAAVASAELLDRLPLLTAALTRNFVNADAVSDRLFSLLVFIHLGVPLLLLFGLWFHLQRIHRPMVVPARALLLGVVGTLMLLAAVLPVSSQAPADLAVAPTALAFDWIVLHLHPLADATSPGLVLVLIVAVLLVLLALPLRAHASLPVAVVDPDHCNGCRRCVDDCPYAAITLEPHPNAKPGMQLAVVAANRCAGCGICAGACPSATPFRSAQRLATGIDLPQHSLDTLRRQLHAALSHASGRGKVVVFGCQHGAGVATADTADAIVFSLRCSGQLPPAFVDYALRCGAGGVVISACSMGACEYRLGSRWTAARLAANREPRLRRSVPENRYRLVFADAGDEPALAAAIAAAGDGRAAAVRS
;
A
#
# COMPACT_ATOMS: atom_id res chain seq x y z
N MET A 1 53.71 -1.67 18.22
CA MET A 1 52.63 -2.48 17.61
C MET A 1 51.52 -1.55 17.15
N ALA A 2 51.58 -1.13 15.88
CA ALA A 2 50.54 -0.31 15.25
C ALA A 2 49.51 -1.27 14.62
N CYS A 3 48.22 -1.10 14.95
CA CYS A 3 47.15 -1.88 14.36
C CYS A 3 46.52 -1.07 13.22
N ALA A 4 46.60 -1.59 12.01
CA ALA A 4 46.02 -1.01 10.80
C ALA A 4 44.48 -1.15 10.79
N PRO A 5 43.74 -0.22 10.14
CA PRO A 5 42.30 -0.36 9.94
C PRO A 5 42.01 -1.38 8.82
N GLY A 6 41.32 -2.47 9.19
CA GLY A 6 40.84 -3.48 8.26
C GLY A 6 39.82 -2.89 7.27
N HIS A 7 40.11 -3.07 5.98
CA HIS A 7 39.18 -2.78 4.90
C HIS A 7 38.05 -3.82 4.93
N ALA A 8 36.80 -3.37 5.12
CA ALA A 8 35.62 -4.21 5.00
C ALA A 8 35.27 -4.43 3.51
N PRO A 9 35.33 -5.66 2.97
CA PRO A 9 34.85 -5.94 1.61
C PRO A 9 33.33 -6.11 1.67
N GLY A 10 32.58 -5.08 1.24
CA GLY A 10 31.11 -5.17 1.23
C GLY A 10 30.35 -3.90 0.82
N ALA A 11 31.03 -2.77 0.61
CA ALA A 11 30.36 -1.48 0.34
C ALA A 11 29.75 -1.36 -1.07
N GLY A 12 30.21 -2.14 -2.05
CA GLY A 12 29.81 -1.96 -3.46
C GLY A 12 28.37 -2.35 -3.80
N ILE A 13 27.79 -3.34 -3.12
CA ILE A 13 26.43 -3.85 -3.43
C ILE A 13 25.34 -3.07 -2.67
N VAL A 14 25.68 -2.49 -1.51
CA VAL A 14 24.71 -1.76 -0.65
C VAL A 14 24.31 -0.41 -1.28
N MET A 15 25.16 0.20 -2.11
CA MET A 15 24.89 1.48 -2.77
C MET A 15 24.07 1.38 -4.07
N ALA A 16 23.95 0.19 -4.69
CA ALA A 16 23.41 0.08 -6.05
C ALA A 16 21.88 0.21 -6.15
N LEU A 17 21.09 -0.25 -5.17
CA LEU A 17 19.63 -0.25 -5.31
C LEU A 17 18.89 1.07 -5.06
N PRO A 18 19.33 1.97 -4.17
CA PRO A 18 18.77 3.32 -4.11
C PRO A 18 18.89 4.03 -5.47
N ALA A 19 20.00 3.82 -6.18
CA ALA A 19 20.20 4.31 -7.55
C ALA A 19 19.30 3.59 -8.56
N LEU A 20 19.17 2.26 -8.51
CA LEU A 20 18.27 1.49 -9.40
C LEU A 20 16.79 1.84 -9.21
N ARG A 21 16.39 2.28 -8.01
CA ARG A 21 15.02 2.72 -7.72
C ARG A 21 14.78 4.18 -8.03
N ALA A 22 15.81 5.03 -8.13
CA ALA A 22 15.63 6.47 -8.27
C ALA A 22 14.79 6.86 -9.51
N GLY A 23 15.14 6.30 -10.67
CA GLY A 23 14.40 6.53 -11.92
C GLY A 23 12.95 6.02 -11.85
N PRO A 24 12.71 4.72 -11.57
CA PRO A 24 11.37 4.18 -11.42
C PRO A 24 10.53 4.91 -10.36
N ARG A 25 11.14 5.36 -9.27
CA ARG A 25 10.49 6.12 -8.20
C ARG A 25 10.06 7.50 -8.66
N ALA A 26 10.92 8.21 -9.39
CA ALA A 26 10.56 9.50 -9.97
C ALA A 26 9.41 9.34 -11.00
N ALA A 27 9.48 8.32 -11.86
CA ALA A 27 8.42 8.01 -12.81
C ALA A 27 7.09 7.69 -12.10
N TRP A 28 7.12 6.85 -11.06
CA TRP A 28 5.93 6.53 -10.27
C TRP A 28 5.31 7.76 -9.63
N MET A 29 6.12 8.61 -8.98
CA MET A 29 5.64 9.86 -8.38
C MET A 29 5.06 10.80 -9.44
N GLN A 30 5.64 10.86 -10.64
CA GLN A 30 5.10 11.65 -11.73
C GLN A 30 3.70 11.16 -12.15
N LEU A 31 3.52 9.85 -12.31
CA LEU A 31 2.22 9.26 -12.65
C LEU A 31 1.18 9.53 -11.56
N GLU A 32 1.56 9.32 -10.29
CA GLU A 32 0.66 9.56 -9.15
C GLU A 32 0.22 11.04 -9.10
N ARG A 33 1.13 11.99 -9.39
CA ARG A 33 0.82 13.42 -9.49
C ARG A 33 -0.09 13.78 -10.65
N ILE A 34 0.12 13.19 -11.84
CA ILE A 34 -0.77 13.41 -12.99
C ILE A 34 -2.19 13.00 -12.63
N LEU A 35 -2.36 11.83 -12.01
CA LEU A 35 -3.67 11.36 -11.60
C LEU A 35 -4.26 12.16 -10.44
N ALA A 36 -3.43 12.68 -9.54
CA ALA A 36 -3.89 13.57 -8.46
C ALA A 36 -4.50 14.89 -8.98
N ARG A 37 -4.26 15.28 -10.25
CA ARG A 37 -4.93 16.43 -10.88
C ARG A 37 -6.33 16.10 -11.40
N VAL A 38 -6.57 14.84 -11.74
CA VAL A 38 -7.82 14.36 -12.35
C VAL A 38 -8.78 13.83 -11.29
N PHE A 39 -8.25 13.10 -10.32
CA PHE A 39 -9.02 12.49 -9.23
C PHE A 39 -9.01 13.39 -8.00
N ALA A 40 -10.09 13.34 -7.22
CA ALA A 40 -10.14 13.97 -5.91
C ALA A 40 -8.99 13.48 -5.01
N HIS A 41 -8.64 14.28 -3.99
CA HIS A 41 -7.48 14.06 -3.10
C HIS A 41 -7.46 12.66 -2.44
N ASP A 42 -8.63 12.04 -2.27
CA ASP A 42 -8.84 10.74 -1.66
C ASP A 42 -9.27 9.65 -2.65
N ALA A 43 -9.27 9.92 -3.97
CA ALA A 43 -9.77 8.98 -4.99
C ALA A 43 -8.73 8.54 -6.02
N ASN A 44 -7.44 8.87 -5.80
CA ASN A 44 -6.37 8.49 -6.71
C ASN A 44 -6.16 6.96 -6.75
N PRO A 45 -6.36 6.27 -7.91
CA PRO A 45 -6.29 4.82 -7.99
C PRO A 45 -4.89 4.25 -7.71
N LEU A 46 -3.82 4.90 -8.19
CA LEU A 46 -2.44 4.43 -7.97
C LEU A 46 -2.04 4.47 -6.49
N ALA A 47 -2.68 5.35 -5.72
CA ALA A 47 -2.44 5.44 -4.29
C ALA A 47 -3.22 4.39 -3.48
N GLN A 48 -4.27 3.79 -4.05
CA GLN A 48 -5.19 2.87 -3.37
C GLN A 48 -5.17 1.45 -3.94
N LEU A 49 -4.11 1.05 -4.66
CA LEU A 49 -4.01 -0.25 -5.34
C LEU A 49 -4.36 -1.44 -4.43
N GLY A 50 -3.92 -1.45 -3.17
CA GLY A 50 -4.28 -2.52 -2.24
C GLY A 50 -5.78 -2.60 -1.91
N ALA A 51 -6.45 -1.46 -1.79
CA ALA A 51 -7.90 -1.40 -1.55
C ALA A 51 -8.69 -1.76 -2.81
N VAL A 52 -8.21 -1.33 -3.99
CA VAL A 52 -8.79 -1.72 -5.29
C VAL A 52 -8.63 -3.23 -5.51
N ALA A 53 -7.48 -3.83 -5.17
CA ALA A 53 -7.29 -5.27 -5.22
C ALA A 53 -8.28 -6.02 -4.32
N CYS A 54 -8.53 -5.52 -3.10
CA CYS A 54 -9.53 -6.09 -2.19
C CYS A 54 -10.95 -6.00 -2.77
N LEU A 55 -11.30 -4.88 -3.40
CA LEU A 55 -12.59 -4.72 -4.09
C LEU A 55 -12.73 -5.73 -5.25
N LEU A 56 -11.71 -5.87 -6.09
CA LEU A 56 -11.74 -6.80 -7.22
C LEU A 56 -11.84 -8.26 -6.76
N LEU A 57 -11.12 -8.63 -5.70
CA LEU A 57 -11.25 -9.95 -5.07
C LEU A 57 -12.67 -10.19 -4.55
N LEU A 58 -13.28 -9.19 -3.90
CA LEU A 58 -14.67 -9.29 -3.45
C LEU A 58 -15.64 -9.51 -4.62
N LEU A 59 -15.48 -8.76 -5.71
CA LEU A 59 -16.29 -8.93 -6.92
C LEU A 59 -16.12 -10.33 -7.51
N LEU A 60 -14.89 -10.85 -7.56
CA LEU A 60 -14.58 -12.21 -8.02
C LEU A 60 -15.25 -13.27 -7.15
N LEU A 61 -15.24 -13.11 -5.83
CA LEU A 61 -15.89 -14.06 -4.91
C LEU A 61 -17.41 -14.08 -5.11
N ILE A 62 -18.04 -12.90 -5.14
CA ILE A 62 -19.49 -12.79 -5.31
C ILE A 62 -19.93 -13.38 -6.66
N SER A 63 -19.24 -12.98 -7.73
CA SER A 63 -19.54 -13.49 -9.08
C SER A 63 -19.22 -14.98 -9.23
N GLY A 64 -18.13 -15.45 -8.63
CA GLY A 64 -17.73 -16.86 -8.65
C GLY A 64 -18.72 -17.77 -7.95
N ILE A 65 -19.26 -17.36 -6.80
CA ILE A 65 -20.31 -18.10 -6.09
C ILE A 65 -21.54 -18.29 -6.97
N TYR A 66 -22.01 -17.22 -7.63
CA TYR A 66 -23.14 -17.32 -8.55
C TYR A 66 -22.83 -18.24 -9.73
N LEU A 67 -21.68 -18.05 -10.38
CA LEU A 67 -21.29 -18.86 -11.54
C LEU A 67 -21.19 -20.34 -11.18
N TYR A 68 -20.67 -20.66 -9.99
CA TYR A 68 -20.61 -22.05 -9.51
C TYR A 68 -21.98 -22.70 -9.39
N VAL A 69 -23.01 -21.98 -8.91
CA VAL A 69 -24.38 -22.52 -8.77
C VAL A 69 -24.97 -22.97 -10.10
N VAL A 70 -24.59 -22.32 -11.20
CA VAL A 70 -25.11 -22.60 -12.55
C VAL A 70 -24.14 -23.39 -13.44
N PHE A 71 -22.95 -23.72 -12.94
CA PHE A 71 -21.89 -24.39 -13.69
C PHE A 71 -22.02 -25.91 -13.62
N ASP A 72 -21.88 -26.57 -14.77
CA ASP A 72 -21.85 -28.03 -14.84
C ASP A 72 -20.42 -28.53 -14.59
N THR A 73 -20.22 -29.30 -13.52
CA THR A 73 -18.91 -29.79 -13.09
C THR A 73 -18.49 -31.10 -13.77
N SER A 74 -19.21 -31.56 -14.80
CA SER A 74 -18.79 -32.67 -15.66
C SER A 74 -17.84 -32.20 -16.76
N ALA A 75 -16.95 -33.08 -17.23
CA ALA A 75 -16.01 -32.78 -18.31
C ALA A 75 -16.73 -32.48 -19.62
N THR A 76 -17.89 -33.13 -19.86
CA THR A 76 -18.70 -32.93 -21.07
C THR A 76 -19.61 -31.71 -21.01
N GLY A 77 -20.06 -31.31 -19.81
CA GLY A 77 -20.96 -30.20 -19.57
C GLY A 77 -20.28 -28.85 -19.33
N GLY A 78 -19.02 -28.84 -18.87
CA GLY A 78 -18.27 -27.64 -18.50
C GLY A 78 -18.30 -26.56 -19.59
N TRP A 79 -17.85 -26.89 -20.81
CA TRP A 79 -17.89 -25.95 -21.94
C TRP A 79 -19.31 -25.49 -22.29
N ARG A 80 -20.28 -26.41 -22.32
CA ARG A 80 -21.68 -26.09 -22.72
C ARG A 80 -22.33 -25.12 -21.74
N SER A 81 -22.12 -25.31 -20.43
CA SER A 81 -22.68 -24.43 -19.40
C SER A 81 -22.14 -23.01 -19.54
N ILE A 82 -20.84 -22.87 -19.80
CA ILE A 82 -20.16 -21.60 -19.99
C ILE A 82 -20.53 -20.92 -21.31
N ASP A 83 -20.57 -21.65 -22.42
CA ASP A 83 -20.99 -21.14 -23.73
C ASP A 83 -22.45 -20.67 -23.69
N THR A 84 -23.33 -21.40 -23.00
CA THR A 84 -24.73 -20.98 -22.79
C THR A 84 -24.79 -19.64 -22.05
N LEU A 85 -24.05 -19.47 -20.95
CA LEU A 85 -23.96 -18.18 -20.24
C LEU A 85 -23.40 -17.07 -21.13
N SER A 86 -22.37 -17.36 -21.94
CA SER A 86 -21.78 -16.40 -22.87
C SER A 86 -22.74 -15.96 -23.97
N ARG A 87 -23.67 -16.82 -24.41
CA ARG A 87 -24.69 -16.48 -25.42
C ARG A 87 -25.91 -15.79 -24.84
N GLN A 88 -26.23 -16.01 -23.57
CA GLN A 88 -27.35 -15.36 -22.87
C GLN A 88 -27.00 -13.92 -22.45
N GLN A 89 -26.63 -13.06 -23.40
CA GLN A 89 -26.47 -11.63 -23.18
C GLN A 89 -27.74 -10.89 -23.62
N PRO A 90 -28.30 -9.95 -22.84
CA PRO A 90 -27.79 -9.34 -21.61
C PRO A 90 -28.35 -9.95 -20.30
N PHE A 91 -28.59 -11.27 -20.25
CA PHE A 91 -29.11 -11.90 -19.03
C PHE A 91 -28.09 -11.73 -17.88
N PRO A 92 -28.53 -11.57 -16.60
CA PRO A 92 -27.62 -11.31 -15.48
C PRO A 92 -26.45 -12.29 -15.38
N GLY A 93 -26.66 -13.57 -15.74
CA GLY A 93 -25.60 -14.57 -15.77
C GLY A 93 -24.49 -14.30 -16.80
N GLY A 94 -24.84 -13.83 -17.99
CA GLY A 94 -23.88 -13.51 -19.06
C GLY A 94 -23.05 -12.27 -18.73
N TRP A 95 -23.67 -11.23 -18.16
CA TRP A 95 -22.95 -10.03 -17.70
C TRP A 95 -22.04 -10.36 -16.52
N LEU A 96 -22.51 -11.17 -15.58
CA LEU A 96 -21.71 -11.56 -14.42
C LEU A 96 -20.50 -12.41 -14.83
N ARG A 97 -20.63 -13.28 -15.84
CA ARG A 97 -19.50 -14.00 -16.44
C ARG A 97 -18.45 -13.04 -17.00
N SER A 98 -18.87 -12.08 -17.83
CA SER A 98 -17.96 -11.09 -18.42
C SER A 98 -17.30 -10.23 -17.34
N MET A 99 -18.07 -9.80 -16.32
CA MET A 99 -17.53 -9.08 -15.17
C MET A 99 -16.51 -9.93 -14.39
N HIS A 100 -16.80 -11.21 -14.12
CA HIS A 100 -15.88 -12.11 -13.42
C HIS A 100 -14.55 -12.20 -14.16
N ARG A 101 -14.62 -12.34 -15.50
CA ARG A 101 -13.44 -12.38 -16.36
C ARG A 101 -12.62 -11.09 -16.31
N TYR A 102 -13.26 -9.92 -16.49
CA TYR A 102 -12.58 -8.62 -16.44
C TYR A 102 -12.06 -8.26 -15.04
N ALA A 103 -12.78 -8.67 -14.00
CA ALA A 103 -12.33 -8.51 -12.62
C ALA A 103 -11.07 -9.36 -12.35
N ALA A 104 -10.92 -10.53 -12.97
CA ALA A 104 -9.73 -11.37 -12.84
C ALA A 104 -8.50 -10.68 -13.46
N ASP A 105 -8.65 -10.11 -14.65
CA ASP A 105 -7.58 -9.34 -15.31
C ASP A 105 -7.18 -8.12 -14.49
N GLY A 106 -8.19 -7.35 -14.07
CA GLY A 106 -7.98 -6.19 -13.21
C GLY A 106 -7.29 -6.58 -11.90
N PHE A 107 -7.68 -7.70 -11.28
CA PHE A 107 -7.13 -8.14 -10.01
C PHE A 107 -5.66 -8.51 -10.14
N LEU A 108 -5.28 -9.26 -11.18
CA LEU A 108 -3.88 -9.60 -11.45
C LEU A 108 -3.05 -8.33 -11.71
N LEU A 109 -3.52 -7.45 -12.60
CA LEU A 109 -2.82 -6.20 -12.96
C LEU A 109 -2.63 -5.29 -11.73
N VAL A 110 -3.70 -5.04 -10.98
CA VAL A 110 -3.65 -4.17 -9.78
C VAL A 110 -2.76 -4.79 -8.70
N THR A 111 -2.74 -6.11 -8.56
CA THR A 111 -1.86 -6.80 -7.60
C THR A 111 -0.38 -6.64 -7.98
N VAL A 112 -0.05 -6.77 -9.27
CA VAL A 112 1.32 -6.53 -9.78
C VAL A 112 1.71 -5.06 -9.59
N LEU A 113 0.81 -4.11 -9.89
CA LEU A 113 1.05 -2.69 -9.65
C LEU A 113 1.22 -2.38 -8.16
N HIS A 114 0.47 -3.05 -7.28
CA HIS A 114 0.62 -2.92 -5.83
C HIS A 114 2.02 -3.38 -5.39
N LEU A 115 2.47 -4.55 -5.85
CA LEU A 115 3.82 -5.05 -5.57
C LEU A 115 4.91 -4.10 -6.09
N LEU A 116 4.76 -3.62 -7.33
CA LEU A 116 5.67 -2.68 -7.97
C LEU A 116 5.76 -1.37 -7.17
N ARG A 117 4.62 -0.79 -6.80
CA ARG A 117 4.56 0.43 -5.99
C ARG A 117 5.33 0.27 -4.68
N GLU A 118 5.06 -0.78 -3.92
CA GLU A 118 5.71 -0.98 -2.62
C GLU A 118 7.21 -1.23 -2.79
N TRP A 119 7.64 -1.88 -3.88
CA TRP A 119 9.07 -2.02 -4.19
C TRP A 119 9.74 -0.69 -4.57
N VAL A 120 9.13 0.07 -5.48
CA VAL A 120 9.64 1.37 -5.98
C VAL A 120 9.76 2.38 -4.84
N LEU A 121 8.79 2.39 -3.93
CA LEU A 121 8.80 3.23 -2.72
C LEU A 121 9.72 2.69 -1.62
N GLY A 122 10.40 1.56 -1.85
CA GLY A 122 11.35 0.98 -0.90
C GLY A 122 10.71 0.34 0.33
N ARG A 123 9.42 0.04 0.29
CA ARG A 123 8.60 -0.46 1.40
C ARG A 123 8.69 -1.98 1.59
N SER A 124 9.82 -2.58 1.23
CA SER A 124 10.06 -4.03 1.31
C SER A 124 10.92 -4.45 2.53
N THR A 125 11.48 -3.51 3.28
CA THR A 125 12.47 -3.78 4.37
C THR A 125 12.04 -3.14 5.70
N GLY A 126 12.84 -3.34 6.75
CA GLY A 126 12.62 -2.75 8.08
C GLY A 126 11.32 -3.19 8.74
N PHE A 127 10.58 -2.26 9.33
CA PHE A 127 9.30 -2.53 10.00
C PHE A 127 8.19 -3.03 9.05
N ARG A 128 8.36 -2.89 7.72
CA ARG A 128 7.41 -3.37 6.70
C ARG A 128 7.75 -4.76 6.14
N ARG A 129 8.88 -5.35 6.58
CA ARG A 129 9.34 -6.67 6.12
C ARG A 129 8.27 -7.75 6.27
N ALA A 130 7.54 -7.76 7.39
CA ALA A 130 6.51 -8.76 7.63
C ALA A 130 5.40 -8.69 6.56
N SER A 131 4.86 -7.50 6.28
CA SER A 131 3.82 -7.31 5.26
C SER A 131 4.30 -7.80 3.88
N TRP A 132 5.54 -7.48 3.48
CA TRP A 132 6.12 -7.95 2.22
C TRP A 132 6.16 -9.49 2.14
N LEU A 133 6.75 -10.15 3.14
CA LEU A 133 6.91 -11.61 3.15
C LEU A 133 5.57 -12.35 3.11
N THR A 134 4.56 -11.81 3.79
CA THR A 134 3.19 -12.39 3.78
C THR A 134 2.47 -12.22 2.46
N GLY A 135 2.86 -11.26 1.63
CA GLY A 135 2.27 -11.06 0.30
C GLY A 135 2.80 -12.04 -0.75
N LEU A 136 4.01 -12.60 -0.59
CA LEU A 136 4.63 -13.45 -1.60
C LEU A 136 3.83 -14.73 -1.91
N PRO A 137 3.35 -15.50 -0.91
CA PRO A 137 2.49 -16.66 -1.18
C PRO A 137 1.17 -16.27 -1.86
N LEU A 138 0.65 -15.07 -1.59
CA LEU A 138 -0.60 -14.61 -2.21
C LEU A 138 -0.45 -14.41 -3.72
N LEU A 139 0.71 -13.94 -4.20
CA LEU A 139 0.98 -13.82 -5.63
C LEU A 139 0.82 -15.16 -6.35
N VAL A 140 1.30 -16.24 -5.72
CA VAL A 140 1.19 -17.61 -6.25
C VAL A 140 -0.28 -18.06 -6.26
N PHE A 141 -1.04 -17.84 -5.17
CA PHE A 141 -2.45 -18.20 -5.13
C PHE A 141 -3.31 -17.41 -6.12
N VAL A 142 -3.03 -16.12 -6.32
CA VAL A 142 -3.68 -15.28 -7.33
C VAL A 142 -3.47 -15.89 -8.72
N TYR A 143 -2.23 -16.25 -9.05
CA TYR A 143 -1.90 -16.82 -10.36
C TYR A 143 -2.55 -18.21 -10.56
N ILE A 144 -2.47 -19.10 -9.58
CA ILE A 144 -3.12 -20.43 -9.64
C ILE A 144 -4.63 -20.29 -9.81
N SER A 145 -5.28 -19.39 -9.07
CA SER A 145 -6.72 -19.17 -9.18
C SER A 145 -7.10 -18.63 -10.55
N ALA A 146 -6.38 -17.63 -11.07
CA ALA A 146 -6.61 -17.09 -12.41
C ALA A 146 -6.46 -18.18 -13.48
N MET A 147 -5.40 -18.98 -13.42
CA MET A 147 -5.15 -20.08 -14.34
C MET A 147 -6.24 -21.16 -14.28
N GLY A 148 -6.63 -21.57 -13.07
CA GLY A 148 -7.70 -22.56 -12.88
C GLY A 148 -9.01 -22.13 -13.51
N GLY A 149 -9.36 -20.84 -13.47
CA GLY A 149 -10.57 -20.33 -14.11
C GLY A 149 -10.57 -20.48 -15.64
N PHE A 150 -9.41 -20.38 -16.29
CA PHE A 150 -9.28 -20.64 -17.73
C PHE A 150 -9.50 -22.12 -18.05
N TRP A 151 -8.99 -23.03 -17.22
CA TRP A 151 -9.15 -24.47 -17.44
C TRP A 151 -10.64 -24.84 -17.40
N LEU A 152 -11.42 -24.24 -16.50
CA LEU A 152 -12.85 -24.54 -16.36
C LEU A 152 -13.72 -24.11 -17.55
N ASN A 153 -13.26 -23.17 -18.38
CA ASN A 153 -14.00 -22.81 -19.61
C ASN A 153 -14.02 -23.97 -20.62
N TRP A 154 -13.00 -24.83 -20.58
CA TRP A 154 -12.83 -26.02 -21.43
C TRP A 154 -13.06 -25.78 -22.94
N ASP A 155 -12.71 -24.59 -23.41
CA ASP A 155 -12.63 -24.24 -24.83
C ASP A 155 -11.20 -24.44 -25.34
N ARG A 156 -10.93 -24.17 -26.62
CA ARG A 156 -9.58 -24.31 -27.22
C ARG A 156 -8.48 -23.58 -26.44
N LEU A 157 -8.79 -22.41 -25.88
CA LEU A 157 -7.84 -21.65 -25.07
C LEU A 157 -7.63 -22.27 -23.69
N GLY A 158 -8.71 -22.74 -23.05
CA GLY A 158 -8.67 -23.49 -21.80
C GLY A 158 -7.87 -24.79 -21.92
N GLN A 159 -8.03 -25.54 -23.02
CA GLN A 159 -7.24 -26.73 -23.33
C GLN A 159 -5.75 -26.39 -23.42
N TYR A 160 -5.39 -25.39 -24.23
CA TYR A 160 -4.01 -24.94 -24.36
C TYR A 160 -3.43 -24.55 -22.99
N ALA A 161 -4.15 -23.73 -22.22
CA ALA A 161 -3.71 -23.29 -20.90
C ALA A 161 -3.51 -24.46 -19.93
N ALA A 162 -4.39 -25.47 -19.95
CA ALA A 162 -4.30 -26.66 -19.11
C ALA A 162 -3.11 -27.53 -19.49
N VAL A 163 -2.94 -27.85 -20.77
CA VAL A 163 -1.83 -28.66 -21.28
C VAL A 163 -0.48 -27.96 -21.04
N ALA A 164 -0.36 -26.69 -21.43
CA ALA A 164 0.87 -25.93 -21.26
C ALA A 164 1.25 -25.75 -19.78
N SER A 165 0.26 -25.59 -18.90
CA SER A 165 0.50 -25.58 -17.45
C SER A 165 0.94 -26.93 -16.90
N ALA A 166 0.34 -28.02 -17.38
CA ALA A 166 0.73 -29.37 -16.98
C ALA A 166 2.17 -29.68 -17.40
N GLU A 167 2.55 -29.33 -18.63
CA GLU A 167 3.93 -29.47 -19.13
C GLU A 167 4.94 -28.65 -18.32
N LEU A 168 4.56 -27.43 -17.93
CA LEU A 168 5.39 -26.58 -17.08
C LEU A 168 5.59 -27.17 -15.69
N LEU A 169 4.51 -27.67 -15.07
CA LEU A 169 4.54 -28.24 -13.72
C LEU A 169 5.25 -29.59 -13.65
N ASP A 170 5.15 -30.43 -14.69
CA ASP A 170 5.84 -31.72 -14.76
C ASP A 170 7.37 -31.59 -14.83
N ARG A 171 7.91 -30.39 -15.08
CA ARG A 171 9.35 -30.09 -14.94
C ARG A 171 9.80 -29.97 -13.49
N LEU A 172 8.88 -29.84 -12.53
CA LEU A 172 9.24 -29.85 -11.11
C LEU A 172 9.70 -31.26 -10.70
N PRO A 173 10.81 -31.38 -9.95
CA PRO A 173 11.41 -32.68 -9.62
C PRO A 173 10.48 -33.59 -8.80
N LEU A 174 9.46 -33.03 -8.15
CA LEU A 174 8.49 -33.78 -7.34
C LEU A 174 7.25 -34.24 -8.12
N LEU A 175 7.05 -33.82 -9.37
CA LEU A 175 5.80 -34.00 -10.13
C LEU A 175 6.00 -34.71 -11.48
N THR A 176 7.11 -35.43 -11.68
CA THR A 176 7.52 -35.96 -12.99
C THR A 176 6.41 -36.73 -13.72
N ALA A 177 5.92 -36.14 -14.83
CA ALA A 177 4.89 -36.67 -15.72
C ALA A 177 3.54 -37.02 -15.06
N ALA A 178 3.20 -36.41 -13.91
CA ALA A 178 1.95 -36.72 -13.21
C ALA A 178 0.74 -35.97 -13.79
N LEU A 179 0.94 -34.72 -14.24
CA LEU A 179 -0.16 -33.85 -14.66
C LEU A 179 -0.49 -34.01 -16.15
N THR A 180 0.51 -34.07 -17.04
CA THR A 180 0.27 -34.19 -18.49
C THR A 180 -0.49 -35.45 -18.88
N ARG A 181 -0.34 -36.56 -18.13
CA ARG A 181 -1.09 -37.81 -18.33
C ARG A 181 -2.61 -37.63 -18.31
N ASN A 182 -3.10 -36.63 -17.59
CA ASN A 182 -4.53 -36.35 -17.50
C ASN A 182 -5.10 -35.68 -18.76
N PHE A 183 -4.24 -35.23 -19.68
CA PHE A 183 -4.61 -34.46 -20.88
C PHE A 183 -4.15 -35.13 -22.18
N VAL A 184 -3.76 -36.40 -22.15
CA VAL A 184 -3.25 -37.12 -23.34
C VAL A 184 -4.36 -37.39 -24.37
N ASN A 185 -5.58 -37.63 -23.92
CA ASN A 185 -6.75 -37.84 -24.77
C ASN A 185 -8.03 -37.46 -24.01
N ALA A 186 -9.15 -37.40 -24.73
CA ALA A 186 -10.46 -37.04 -24.16
C ALA A 186 -10.89 -37.99 -23.01
N ASP A 187 -10.64 -39.30 -23.14
CA ASP A 187 -11.03 -40.29 -22.13
C ASP A 187 -10.26 -40.14 -20.82
N ALA A 188 -9.05 -39.60 -20.85
CA ALA A 188 -8.25 -39.29 -19.66
C ALA A 188 -8.85 -38.13 -18.83
N VAL A 189 -9.61 -37.23 -19.47
CA VAL A 189 -10.27 -36.10 -18.80
C VAL A 189 -11.60 -36.57 -18.21
N SER A 190 -11.50 -37.28 -17.09
CA SER A 190 -12.67 -37.79 -16.37
C SER A 190 -13.46 -36.68 -15.66
N ASP A 191 -14.75 -36.92 -15.41
CA ASP A 191 -15.60 -36.04 -14.60
C ASP A 191 -15.03 -35.82 -13.19
N ARG A 192 -14.35 -36.84 -12.63
CA ARG A 192 -13.66 -36.74 -11.34
C ARG A 192 -12.51 -35.74 -11.39
N LEU A 193 -11.70 -35.77 -12.45
CA LEU A 193 -10.63 -34.81 -12.65
C LEU A 193 -11.21 -33.39 -12.79
N PHE A 194 -12.23 -33.23 -13.65
CA PHE A 194 -12.82 -31.92 -13.89
C PHE A 194 -13.45 -31.33 -12.62
N SER A 195 -14.18 -32.15 -11.85
CA SER A 195 -14.69 -31.76 -10.53
C SER A 195 -13.58 -31.37 -9.55
N LEU A 196 -12.46 -32.10 -9.54
CA LEU A 196 -11.28 -31.73 -8.74
C LEU A 196 -10.73 -30.35 -9.15
N LEU A 197 -10.64 -30.04 -10.44
CA LEU A 197 -10.21 -28.73 -10.92
C LEU A 197 -11.13 -27.60 -10.44
N VAL A 198 -12.44 -27.84 -10.43
CA VAL A 198 -13.43 -26.91 -9.86
C VAL A 198 -13.17 -26.71 -8.37
N PHE A 199 -13.00 -27.80 -7.60
CA PHE A 199 -12.69 -27.72 -6.17
C PHE A 199 -11.38 -26.98 -5.89
N ILE A 200 -10.34 -27.18 -6.69
CA ILE A 200 -9.08 -26.43 -6.57
C ILE A 200 -9.32 -24.94 -6.86
N HIS A 201 -10.07 -24.61 -7.92
CA HIS A 201 -10.39 -23.23 -8.25
C HIS A 201 -11.24 -22.54 -7.19
N LEU A 202 -12.08 -23.28 -6.44
CA LEU A 202 -12.81 -22.76 -5.28
C LEU A 202 -11.94 -22.66 -4.02
N GLY A 203 -11.10 -23.67 -3.77
CA GLY A 203 -10.27 -23.78 -2.58
C GLY A 203 -9.12 -22.77 -2.54
N VAL A 204 -8.47 -22.51 -3.67
CA VAL A 204 -7.32 -21.59 -3.74
C VAL A 204 -7.71 -20.14 -3.39
N PRO A 205 -8.85 -19.57 -3.86
CA PRO A 205 -9.37 -18.29 -3.37
C PRO A 205 -9.66 -18.26 -1.87
N LEU A 206 -10.09 -19.37 -1.25
CA LEU A 206 -10.29 -19.44 0.19
C LEU A 206 -8.95 -19.38 0.94
N LEU A 207 -7.93 -20.06 0.43
CA LEU A 207 -6.56 -19.96 0.94
C LEU A 207 -5.99 -18.54 0.74
N LEU A 208 -6.29 -17.91 -0.40
CA LEU A 208 -5.96 -16.52 -0.68
C LEU A 208 -6.63 -15.57 0.32
N LEU A 209 -7.91 -15.77 0.66
CA LEU A 209 -8.61 -15.01 1.70
C LEU A 209 -7.97 -15.19 3.07
N PHE A 210 -7.65 -16.42 3.46
CA PHE A 210 -6.98 -16.73 4.71
C PHE A 210 -5.59 -16.08 4.79
N GLY A 211 -4.80 -16.16 3.73
CA GLY A 211 -3.50 -15.49 3.64
C GLY A 211 -3.63 -13.96 3.60
N LEU A 212 -4.65 -13.42 2.93
CA LEU A 212 -4.95 -11.99 2.88
C LEU A 212 -5.28 -11.47 4.28
N TRP A 213 -6.03 -12.22 5.08
CA TRP A 213 -6.27 -11.88 6.49
C TRP A 213 -4.95 -11.73 7.26
N PHE A 214 -4.00 -12.65 7.11
CA PHE A 214 -2.68 -12.55 7.74
C PHE A 214 -1.89 -11.34 7.22
N HIS A 215 -1.92 -11.09 5.92
CA HIS A 215 -1.26 -9.95 5.28
C HIS A 215 -1.80 -8.61 5.83
N LEU A 216 -3.13 -8.48 5.93
CA LEU A 216 -3.80 -7.29 6.47
C LEU A 216 -3.57 -7.11 7.97
N GLN A 217 -3.47 -8.18 8.76
CA GLN A 217 -3.16 -8.10 10.19
C GLN A 217 -1.80 -7.47 10.49
N ARG A 218 -0.86 -7.52 9.54
CA ARG A 218 0.44 -6.83 9.67
C ARG A 218 0.34 -5.31 9.50
N ILE A 219 -0.85 -4.81 9.17
CA ILE A 219 -1.11 -3.42 8.81
C ILE A 219 -2.18 -2.88 9.77
N HIS A 220 -1.82 -1.97 10.69
CA HIS A 220 -2.83 -1.37 11.57
C HIS A 220 -3.73 -0.41 10.77
N ARG A 221 -5.06 -0.52 10.91
CA ARG A 221 -6.05 0.25 10.14
C ARG A 221 -5.77 0.19 8.61
N PRO A 222 -5.81 -1.00 8.00
CA PRO A 222 -5.67 -1.13 6.56
C PRO A 222 -6.90 -0.51 5.89
N MET A 223 -6.70 0.08 4.72
CA MET A 223 -7.81 0.52 3.87
C MET A 223 -8.20 -0.65 2.98
N VAL A 224 -9.28 -1.34 3.35
CA VAL A 224 -9.78 -2.51 2.62
C VAL A 224 -10.80 -2.10 1.55
N VAL A 225 -11.52 -1.00 1.78
CA VAL A 225 -12.48 -0.45 0.84
C VAL A 225 -11.91 0.86 0.29
N PRO A 226 -11.82 1.04 -1.04
CA PRO A 226 -11.36 2.29 -1.63
C PRO A 226 -12.39 3.41 -1.41
N ALA A 227 -12.01 4.65 -1.71
CA ALA A 227 -12.95 5.77 -1.66
C ALA A 227 -14.18 5.51 -2.55
N ARG A 228 -15.35 6.03 -2.14
CA ARG A 228 -16.65 5.75 -2.79
C ARG A 228 -16.63 6.05 -4.29
N ALA A 229 -16.03 7.16 -4.69
CA ALA A 229 -15.90 7.53 -6.10
C ALA A 229 -15.10 6.50 -6.90
N LEU A 230 -13.99 6.00 -6.33
CA LEU A 230 -13.15 4.98 -6.97
C LEU A 230 -13.86 3.62 -7.02
N LEU A 231 -14.57 3.24 -5.96
CA LEU A 231 -15.39 2.02 -5.95
C LEU A 231 -16.43 2.03 -7.07
N LEU A 232 -17.23 3.10 -7.15
CA LEU A 232 -18.26 3.25 -8.18
C LEU A 232 -17.65 3.30 -9.58
N GLY A 233 -16.51 3.99 -9.74
CA GLY A 233 -15.77 4.04 -11.00
C GLY A 233 -15.28 2.67 -11.48
N VAL A 234 -14.65 1.87 -10.59
CA VAL A 234 -14.19 0.52 -10.91
C VAL A 234 -15.35 -0.40 -11.28
N VAL A 235 -16.40 -0.46 -10.45
CA VAL A 235 -17.58 -1.30 -10.72
C VAL A 235 -18.27 -0.86 -12.01
N GLY A 236 -18.49 0.44 -12.20
CA GLY A 236 -19.10 1.00 -13.41
C GLY A 236 -18.29 0.69 -14.67
N THR A 237 -16.96 0.74 -14.60
CA THR A 237 -16.07 0.40 -15.71
C THR A 237 -16.17 -1.07 -16.08
N LEU A 238 -16.18 -1.97 -15.10
CA LEU A 238 -16.34 -3.42 -15.34
C LEU A 238 -17.71 -3.75 -15.92
N MET A 239 -18.77 -3.10 -15.44
CA MET A 239 -20.13 -3.23 -16.00
C MET A 239 -20.20 -2.73 -17.44
N LEU A 240 -19.58 -1.57 -17.72
CA LEU A 240 -19.54 -1.03 -19.08
C LEU A 240 -18.78 -1.95 -20.02
N LEU A 241 -17.62 -2.48 -19.60
CA LEU A 241 -16.86 -3.45 -20.37
C LEU A 241 -17.68 -4.73 -20.62
N ALA A 242 -18.34 -5.27 -19.60
CA ALA A 242 -19.20 -6.44 -19.74
C ALA A 242 -20.37 -6.22 -20.72
N ALA A 243 -20.91 -5.00 -20.79
CA ALA A 243 -22.01 -4.66 -21.68
C ALA A 243 -21.56 -4.38 -23.13
N VAL A 244 -20.43 -3.67 -23.31
CA VAL A 244 -19.94 -3.23 -24.63
C VAL A 244 -19.09 -4.32 -25.30
N LEU A 245 -18.31 -5.05 -24.51
CA LEU A 245 -17.40 -6.11 -24.95
C LEU A 245 -17.70 -7.38 -24.15
N PRO A 246 -18.83 -8.07 -24.39
CA PRO A 246 -19.12 -9.31 -23.68
C PRO A 246 -18.09 -10.39 -24.04
N VAL A 247 -17.69 -11.18 -23.03
CA VAL A 247 -16.72 -12.26 -23.20
C VAL A 247 -17.40 -13.48 -23.81
N SER A 248 -16.97 -13.85 -25.01
CA SER A 248 -17.41 -15.05 -25.73
C SER A 248 -16.48 -16.24 -25.48
N SER A 249 -17.02 -17.45 -25.49
CA SER A 249 -16.24 -18.69 -25.49
C SER A 249 -15.66 -18.99 -26.86
N GLN A 250 -14.51 -19.67 -26.90
CA GLN A 250 -14.01 -20.25 -28.15
C GLN A 250 -14.70 -21.60 -28.44
N ALA A 251 -14.36 -22.20 -29.58
CA ALA A 251 -14.78 -23.56 -29.91
C ALA A 251 -14.41 -24.56 -28.80
N PRO A 252 -15.16 -25.65 -28.63
CA PRO A 252 -14.89 -26.63 -27.59
C PRO A 252 -13.48 -27.22 -27.73
N ALA A 253 -12.91 -27.63 -26.59
CA ALA A 253 -11.66 -28.37 -26.55
C ALA A 253 -11.75 -29.66 -27.37
N ASP A 254 -10.69 -29.94 -28.14
CA ASP A 254 -10.48 -31.17 -28.89
C ASP A 254 -9.01 -31.59 -28.72
N LEU A 255 -8.77 -32.60 -27.87
CA LEU A 255 -7.43 -33.10 -27.58
C LEU A 255 -6.80 -33.84 -28.77
N ALA A 256 -7.56 -34.15 -29.83
CA ALA A 256 -7.00 -34.67 -31.07
C ALA A 256 -6.36 -33.58 -31.94
N VAL A 257 -6.62 -32.30 -31.65
CA VAL A 257 -6.14 -31.16 -32.43
C VAL A 257 -5.35 -30.20 -31.54
N ALA A 258 -4.07 -30.00 -31.88
CA ALA A 258 -3.28 -28.94 -31.26
C ALA A 258 -3.82 -27.57 -31.71
N PRO A 259 -4.23 -26.67 -30.80
CA PRO A 259 -4.72 -25.35 -31.19
C PRO A 259 -3.60 -24.49 -31.79
N THR A 260 -3.73 -24.09 -33.06
CA THR A 260 -2.70 -23.30 -33.77
C THR A 260 -3.05 -21.82 -33.95
N ALA A 261 -4.33 -21.45 -33.78
CA ALA A 261 -4.81 -20.07 -33.83
C ALA A 261 -5.58 -19.76 -32.55
N LEU A 262 -4.94 -19.05 -31.62
CA LEU A 262 -5.49 -18.67 -30.32
C LEU A 262 -5.53 -17.14 -30.20
N ALA A 263 -6.68 -16.61 -29.77
CA ALA A 263 -6.75 -15.25 -29.27
C ALA A 263 -6.15 -15.23 -27.86
N PHE A 264 -4.84 -14.96 -27.77
CA PHE A 264 -4.12 -14.99 -26.50
C PHE A 264 -4.59 -13.91 -25.54
N ASP A 265 -4.82 -14.33 -24.29
CA ASP A 265 -4.88 -13.41 -23.17
C ASP A 265 -3.47 -13.17 -22.62
N TRP A 266 -2.92 -11.99 -22.89
CA TRP A 266 -1.57 -11.63 -22.44
C TRP A 266 -1.48 -11.31 -20.95
N ILE A 267 -2.59 -11.09 -20.25
CA ILE A 267 -2.56 -10.71 -18.84
C ILE A 267 -2.30 -11.96 -17.98
N VAL A 268 -3.08 -13.02 -18.18
CA VAL A 268 -2.99 -14.25 -17.38
C VAL A 268 -2.06 -15.28 -18.03
N LEU A 269 -2.09 -15.42 -19.36
CA LEU A 269 -1.39 -16.51 -20.05
C LEU A 269 0.03 -16.15 -20.50
N HIS A 270 0.58 -14.99 -20.13
CA HIS A 270 1.91 -14.52 -20.57
C HIS A 270 3.07 -15.52 -20.41
N LEU A 271 2.98 -16.44 -19.45
CA LEU A 271 4.03 -17.44 -19.23
C LEU A 271 4.06 -18.54 -20.29
N HIS A 272 2.92 -18.90 -20.90
CA HIS A 272 2.84 -20.02 -21.85
C HIS A 272 3.43 -19.69 -23.22
N PRO A 273 3.13 -18.55 -23.87
CA PRO A 273 3.81 -18.18 -25.11
C PRO A 273 5.33 -18.04 -24.93
N LEU A 274 5.78 -17.60 -23.74
CA LEU A 274 7.20 -17.56 -23.43
C LEU A 274 7.80 -18.97 -23.32
N ALA A 275 7.06 -19.92 -22.75
CA ALA A 275 7.48 -21.32 -22.68
C ALA A 275 7.55 -21.97 -24.06
N ASP A 276 6.57 -21.70 -24.93
CA ASP A 276 6.52 -22.18 -26.31
C ASP A 276 7.67 -21.60 -27.15
N ALA A 277 7.98 -20.30 -26.97
CA ALA A 277 9.06 -19.62 -27.67
C ALA A 277 10.47 -20.00 -27.15
N THR A 278 10.57 -20.56 -25.95
CA THR A 278 11.85 -20.89 -25.32
C THR A 278 11.88 -22.34 -24.85
N SER A 279 11.56 -22.59 -23.58
CA SER A 279 11.23 -23.91 -23.05
C SER A 279 10.50 -23.78 -21.72
N PRO A 280 9.66 -24.75 -21.33
CA PRO A 280 9.04 -24.77 -20.01
C PRO A 280 10.07 -24.76 -18.86
N GLY A 281 11.22 -25.42 -19.05
CA GLY A 281 12.30 -25.44 -18.06
C GLY A 281 12.90 -24.05 -17.80
N LEU A 282 13.15 -23.27 -18.85
CA LEU A 282 13.65 -21.90 -18.72
C LEU A 282 12.63 -21.01 -17.99
N VAL A 283 11.35 -21.09 -18.38
CA VAL A 283 10.28 -20.32 -17.72
C VAL A 283 10.17 -20.66 -16.24
N LEU A 284 10.25 -21.93 -15.87
CA LEU A 284 10.25 -22.34 -14.47
C LEU A 284 11.43 -21.75 -13.69
N VAL A 285 12.64 -21.77 -14.27
CA VAL A 285 13.83 -21.14 -13.67
C VAL A 285 13.61 -19.63 -13.50
N LEU A 286 13.02 -18.94 -14.47
CA LEU A 286 12.70 -17.51 -14.38
C LEU A 286 11.68 -17.22 -13.27
N ILE A 287 10.62 -18.02 -13.16
CA ILE A 287 9.62 -17.87 -12.08
C ILE A 287 10.30 -18.03 -10.71
N VAL A 288 11.08 -19.09 -10.53
CA VAL A 288 11.81 -19.34 -9.29
C VAL A 288 12.80 -18.22 -9.00
N ALA A 289 13.55 -17.75 -10.01
CA ALA A 289 14.49 -16.64 -9.86
C ALA A 289 13.78 -15.35 -9.42
N VAL A 290 12.64 -15.01 -10.01
CA VAL A 290 11.83 -13.84 -9.62
C VAL A 290 11.35 -13.99 -8.17
N LEU A 291 10.79 -15.15 -7.80
CA LEU A 291 10.34 -15.41 -6.42
C LEU A 291 11.49 -15.33 -5.41
N LEU A 292 12.67 -15.86 -5.74
CA LEU A 292 13.86 -15.77 -4.89
C LEU A 292 14.37 -14.33 -4.76
N VAL A 293 14.35 -13.54 -5.84
CA VAL A 293 14.65 -12.11 -5.78
C VAL A 293 13.68 -11.40 -4.85
N LEU A 294 12.37 -11.62 -5.01
CA LEU A 294 11.33 -11.03 -4.17
C LEU A 294 11.49 -11.44 -2.69
N LEU A 295 11.89 -12.68 -2.42
CA LEU A 295 12.18 -13.20 -1.07
C LEU A 295 13.47 -12.61 -0.47
N ALA A 296 14.49 -12.34 -1.29
CA ALA A 296 15.77 -11.80 -0.86
C ALA A 296 15.73 -10.28 -0.58
N LEU A 297 14.87 -9.53 -1.28
CA LEU A 297 14.68 -8.08 -1.06
C LEU A 297 14.53 -7.65 0.42
N PRO A 298 13.68 -8.30 1.24
CA PRO A 298 13.52 -7.95 2.66
C PRO A 298 14.69 -8.34 3.56
N LEU A 299 15.60 -9.23 3.12
CA LEU A 299 16.71 -9.73 3.95
C LEU A 299 17.86 -8.72 4.09
N ARG A 300 17.83 -7.65 3.32
CA ARG A 300 18.89 -6.65 3.31
C ARG A 300 18.92 -5.86 4.61
N ALA A 301 20.14 -5.53 5.03
CA ALA A 301 20.37 -4.63 6.15
C ALA A 301 19.67 -3.29 5.88
N HIS A 302 18.92 -2.83 6.88
CA HIS A 302 18.31 -1.50 6.88
C HIS A 302 18.91 -0.75 8.06
N ALA A 303 19.17 0.55 7.90
CA ALA A 303 19.63 1.38 9.00
C ALA A 303 18.62 1.30 10.17
N SER A 304 19.12 1.15 11.40
CA SER A 304 18.25 1.20 12.57
C SER A 304 17.54 2.56 12.59
N LEU A 305 16.21 2.51 12.56
CA LEU A 305 15.42 3.72 12.66
C LEU A 305 15.43 4.21 14.11
N PRO A 306 15.42 5.53 14.35
CA PRO A 306 15.21 6.06 15.69
C PRO A 306 13.88 5.53 16.25
N VAL A 307 13.93 4.94 17.45
CA VAL A 307 12.75 4.35 18.11
C VAL A 307 12.17 5.38 19.08
N ALA A 308 10.85 5.44 19.17
CA ALA A 308 10.18 6.27 20.16
C ALA A 308 10.48 5.76 21.58
N VAL A 309 10.81 6.67 22.50
CA VAL A 309 11.17 6.35 23.89
C VAL A 309 10.08 6.88 24.80
N VAL A 310 9.67 6.05 25.76
CA VAL A 310 8.67 6.38 26.77
C VAL A 310 9.39 6.82 28.03
N ASP A 311 8.91 7.91 28.62
CA ASP A 311 9.33 8.40 29.92
C ASP A 311 8.27 7.98 30.96
N PRO A 312 8.58 7.04 31.88
CA PRO A 312 7.63 6.56 32.87
C PRO A 312 7.08 7.66 33.77
N ASP A 313 7.87 8.68 34.11
CA ASP A 313 7.44 9.73 35.02
C ASP A 313 6.44 10.69 34.37
N HIS A 314 6.44 10.77 33.04
CA HIS A 314 5.59 11.67 32.26
C HIS A 314 4.50 10.94 31.45
N CYS A 315 4.49 9.62 31.48
CA CYS A 315 3.49 8.78 30.83
C CYS A 315 2.32 8.47 31.78
N ASN A 316 1.11 8.85 31.37
CA ASN A 316 -0.11 8.63 32.15
C ASN A 316 -0.94 7.44 31.66
N GLY A 317 -0.43 6.60 30.75
CA GLY A 317 -1.16 5.43 30.26
C GLY A 317 -2.42 5.74 29.43
N CYS A 318 -2.64 6.98 28.96
CA CYS A 318 -3.89 7.38 28.30
C CYS A 318 -4.21 6.73 26.93
N ARG A 319 -3.39 5.79 26.46
CA ARG A 319 -3.57 4.99 25.24
C ARG A 319 -3.53 5.73 23.88
N ARG A 320 -3.55 7.06 23.82
CA ARG A 320 -3.55 7.81 22.54
C ARG A 320 -2.42 7.41 21.58
N CYS A 321 -1.21 7.18 22.11
CA CYS A 321 -0.08 6.71 21.30
C CYS A 321 -0.32 5.33 20.66
N VAL A 322 -1.03 4.43 21.36
CA VAL A 322 -1.44 3.11 20.85
C VAL A 322 -2.47 3.26 19.74
N ASP A 323 -3.50 4.10 19.95
CA ASP A 323 -4.59 4.27 18.98
C ASP A 323 -4.17 5.01 17.70
N ASP A 324 -3.10 5.81 17.77
CA ASP A 324 -2.54 6.57 16.65
C ASP A 324 -1.44 5.80 15.89
N CYS A 325 -0.81 4.79 16.50
CA CYS A 325 0.33 4.07 15.92
C CYS A 325 -0.08 3.28 14.66
N PRO A 326 0.39 3.64 13.45
CA PRO A 326 0.02 2.93 12.22
C PRO A 326 0.63 1.54 12.09
N TYR A 327 1.46 1.12 13.04
CA TYR A 327 2.26 -0.10 12.97
C TYR A 327 2.01 -1.05 14.14
N ALA A 328 1.06 -0.71 15.02
CA ALA A 328 0.81 -1.46 16.26
C ALA A 328 2.12 -1.77 17.02
N ALA A 329 2.99 -0.75 17.08
CA ALA A 329 4.30 -0.82 17.71
C ALA A 329 4.27 -0.42 19.19
N ILE A 330 3.11 -0.02 19.71
CA ILE A 330 2.97 0.47 21.08
C ILE A 330 1.87 -0.34 21.76
N THR A 331 2.18 -0.89 22.93
CA THR A 331 1.25 -1.58 23.82
C THR A 331 1.15 -0.84 25.15
N LEU A 332 0.16 -1.18 25.97
CA LEU A 332 0.08 -0.73 27.35
C LEU A 332 0.40 -1.92 28.26
N GLU A 333 1.32 -1.70 29.19
CA GLU A 333 1.72 -2.65 30.21
C GLU A 333 1.48 -2.05 31.60
N PRO A 334 1.39 -2.87 32.66
CA PRO A 334 1.29 -2.36 34.02
C PRO A 334 2.46 -1.43 34.36
N HIS A 335 2.16 -0.30 34.99
CA HIS A 335 3.20 0.67 35.34
C HIS A 335 4.14 0.10 36.43
N PRO A 336 5.48 0.24 36.30
CA PRO A 336 6.44 -0.29 37.29
C PRO A 336 6.20 0.18 38.72
N ASN A 337 5.74 1.43 38.90
CA ASN A 337 5.44 2.04 40.20
C ASN A 337 4.07 1.62 40.81
N ALA A 338 3.49 0.51 40.36
CA ALA A 338 2.52 -0.35 41.07
C ALA A 338 1.21 0.27 41.62
N LYS A 339 0.79 1.47 41.22
CA LYS A 339 -0.58 1.94 41.53
C LYS A 339 -1.61 1.12 40.73
N PRO A 340 -2.63 0.51 41.38
CA PRO A 340 -3.65 -0.25 40.68
C PRO A 340 -4.30 0.59 39.57
N GLY A 341 -4.32 0.05 38.34
CA GLY A 341 -4.91 0.70 37.17
C GLY A 341 -3.98 1.64 36.39
N MET A 342 -2.75 1.92 36.87
CA MET A 342 -1.80 2.73 36.11
C MET A 342 -1.14 1.90 35.01
N GLN A 343 -1.18 2.42 33.77
CA GLN A 343 -0.58 1.78 32.60
C GLN A 343 0.58 2.61 32.06
N LEU A 344 1.57 1.93 31.50
CA LEU A 344 2.74 2.51 30.85
C LEU A 344 2.74 2.10 29.37
N ALA A 345 3.03 3.05 28.48
CA ALA A 345 3.25 2.73 27.08
C ALA A 345 4.58 1.99 26.92
N VAL A 346 4.60 0.91 26.13
CA VAL A 346 5.83 0.16 25.80
C VAL A 346 5.96 0.08 24.29
N VAL A 347 7.16 0.38 23.77
CA VAL A 347 7.43 0.47 22.34
C VAL A 347 8.20 -0.75 21.86
N ALA A 348 7.59 -1.52 20.97
CA ALA A 348 8.24 -2.62 20.26
C ALA A 348 9.17 -2.06 19.16
N ALA A 349 10.47 -2.03 19.46
CA ALA A 349 11.50 -1.45 18.58
C ALA A 349 11.49 -2.02 17.15
N ASN A 350 11.23 -3.32 16.99
CA ASN A 350 11.16 -4.00 15.70
C ASN A 350 9.98 -3.59 14.80
N ARG A 351 8.95 -2.94 15.36
CA ARG A 351 7.77 -2.42 14.64
C ARG A 351 7.76 -0.90 14.53
N CYS A 352 8.59 -0.20 15.29
CA CYS A 352 8.58 1.25 15.34
C CYS A 352 9.19 1.85 14.06
N ALA A 353 8.41 2.67 13.35
CA ALA A 353 8.85 3.35 12.14
C ALA A 353 9.65 4.65 12.39
N GLY A 354 9.79 5.08 13.66
CA GLY A 354 10.45 6.35 13.99
C GLY A 354 9.76 7.59 13.43
N CYS A 355 8.43 7.52 13.23
CA CYS A 355 7.64 8.56 12.58
C CYS A 355 7.23 9.73 13.51
N GLY A 356 7.33 9.56 14.84
CA GLY A 356 6.95 10.58 15.82
C GLY A 356 5.44 10.80 16.00
N ILE A 357 4.56 10.08 15.28
CA ILE A 357 3.08 10.23 15.39
C ILE A 357 2.57 10.11 16.84
N CYS A 358 3.20 9.22 17.62
CA CYS A 358 2.88 9.01 19.03
C CYS A 358 3.25 10.22 19.91
N ALA A 359 4.37 10.90 19.62
CA ALA A 359 4.76 12.12 20.29
C ALA A 359 3.75 13.24 20.01
N GLY A 360 3.29 13.36 18.75
CA GLY A 360 2.22 14.29 18.36
C GLY A 360 0.86 14.00 19.01
N ALA A 361 0.62 12.76 19.44
CA ALA A 361 -0.59 12.34 20.16
C ALA A 361 -0.48 12.50 21.68
N CYS A 362 0.74 12.68 22.21
CA CYS A 362 1.00 12.66 23.65
C CYS A 362 0.34 13.89 24.31
N PRO A 363 -0.53 13.70 25.33
CA PRO A 363 -1.13 14.84 26.03
C PRO A 363 -0.08 15.66 26.80
N SER A 364 1.07 15.05 27.10
CA SER A 364 2.18 15.74 27.77
C SER A 364 2.98 16.66 26.84
N ALA A 365 2.80 16.57 25.53
CA ALA A 365 3.55 17.29 24.52
C ALA A 365 3.07 18.73 24.24
N THR A 366 2.38 19.37 25.18
CA THR A 366 1.93 20.76 25.02
C THR A 366 3.09 21.75 25.23
N PRO A 367 3.36 22.65 24.27
CA PRO A 367 4.51 23.57 24.33
C PRO A 367 4.35 24.70 25.36
N PHE A 368 3.17 24.83 25.99
CA PHE A 368 2.85 25.88 26.96
C PHE A 368 3.25 25.55 28.41
N ARG A 369 3.85 24.38 28.66
CA ARG A 369 4.33 24.06 30.02
C ARG A 369 5.45 25.03 30.40
N SER A 370 5.39 25.53 31.63
CA SER A 370 6.37 26.46 32.21
C SER A 370 7.72 25.81 32.51
N ALA A 371 7.82 24.49 32.45
CA ALA A 371 9.08 23.77 32.66
C ALA A 371 10.15 24.20 31.65
N GLN A 372 11.38 24.39 32.14
CA GLN A 372 12.53 24.78 31.32
C GLN A 372 12.77 23.77 30.17
N ARG A 373 12.60 22.48 30.46
CA ARG A 373 12.57 21.38 29.49
C ARG A 373 11.14 20.85 29.33
N LEU A 374 10.69 20.71 28.09
CA LEU A 374 9.42 20.06 27.78
C LEU A 374 9.57 18.54 27.91
N ALA A 375 9.16 18.00 29.05
CA ALA A 375 9.11 16.57 29.27
C ALA A 375 7.79 15.99 28.76
N THR A 376 7.89 14.94 27.93
CA THR A 376 6.75 14.27 27.32
C THR A 376 6.75 12.80 27.72
N GLY A 377 5.58 12.17 27.82
CA GLY A 377 5.49 10.75 28.19
C GLY A 377 5.98 9.80 27.10
N ILE A 378 6.04 10.25 25.85
CA ILE A 378 6.63 9.51 24.74
C ILE A 378 7.14 10.50 23.69
N ASP A 379 8.39 10.34 23.26
CA ASP A 379 9.03 11.22 22.27
C ASP A 379 9.95 10.44 21.32
N LEU A 380 10.48 11.13 20.31
CA LEU A 380 11.56 10.65 19.47
C LEU A 380 12.85 11.40 19.86
N PRO A 381 13.79 10.82 20.64
CA PRO A 381 14.92 11.55 21.22
C PRO A 381 15.78 12.31 20.20
N GLN A 382 15.92 11.77 18.99
CA GLN A 382 16.72 12.36 17.91
C GLN A 382 16.03 13.56 17.25
N HIS A 383 14.71 13.69 17.41
CA HIS A 383 13.90 14.81 16.89
C HIS A 383 12.88 15.21 17.96
N SER A 384 13.33 15.48 19.18
CA SER A 384 12.44 15.67 20.32
C SER A 384 11.58 16.92 20.19
N LEU A 385 10.40 16.89 20.79
CA LEU A 385 9.50 18.06 20.81
C LEU A 385 10.04 19.20 21.67
N ASP A 386 10.89 18.90 22.66
CA ASP A 386 11.61 19.94 23.40
C ASP A 386 12.57 20.72 22.51
N THR A 387 13.37 20.03 21.69
CA THR A 387 14.29 20.67 20.75
C THR A 387 13.51 21.52 19.75
N LEU A 388 12.40 20.99 19.20
CA LEU A 388 11.51 21.76 18.32
C LEU A 388 11.00 23.04 18.99
N ARG A 389 10.53 22.96 20.24
CA ARG A 389 10.03 24.12 21.00
C ARG A 389 11.13 25.17 21.21
N ARG A 390 12.33 24.74 21.62
CA ARG A 390 13.46 25.65 21.85
C ARG A 390 13.91 26.33 20.56
N GLN A 391 14.02 25.59 19.46
CA GLN A 391 14.39 26.14 18.16
C GLN A 391 13.32 27.11 17.63
N LEU A 392 12.03 26.77 17.78
CA LEU A 392 10.92 27.65 17.40
C LEU A 392 10.94 28.97 18.19
N HIS A 393 11.07 28.90 19.51
CA HIS A 393 11.13 30.09 20.35
C HIS A 393 12.33 30.96 20.01
N ALA A 394 13.52 30.36 19.86
CA ALA A 394 14.73 31.07 19.49
C ALA A 394 14.62 31.71 18.09
N ALA A 395 14.10 31.01 17.10
CA ALA A 395 13.97 31.54 15.74
C ALA A 395 13.00 32.73 15.69
N LEU A 396 11.90 32.69 16.42
CA LEU A 396 10.93 33.78 16.50
C LEU A 396 11.42 34.95 17.36
N SER A 397 12.19 34.70 18.42
CA SER A 397 12.74 35.78 19.26
C SER A 397 13.82 36.60 18.55
N HIS A 398 14.59 35.97 17.65
CA HIS A 398 15.64 36.63 16.86
C HIS A 398 15.13 37.17 15.51
N ALA A 399 13.88 36.92 15.16
CA ALA A 399 13.30 37.41 13.91
C ALA A 399 13.04 38.92 13.99
N SER A 400 13.90 39.72 13.36
CA SER A 400 13.67 41.14 13.13
C SER A 400 12.55 41.33 12.11
N GLY A 401 11.35 41.72 12.57
CA GLY A 401 10.19 42.01 11.72
C GLY A 401 8.91 41.26 12.13
N ARG A 402 7.78 41.97 12.20
CA ARG A 402 6.45 41.36 12.39
C ARG A 402 6.04 40.67 11.09
N GLY A 403 5.59 39.40 11.16
CA GLY A 403 4.89 38.76 10.04
C GLY A 403 5.54 37.50 9.43
N LYS A 404 6.66 37.00 9.97
CA LYS A 404 7.30 35.78 9.41
C LYS A 404 6.38 34.56 9.48
N VAL A 405 6.36 33.77 8.40
CA VAL A 405 5.57 32.54 8.30
C VAL A 405 6.38 31.39 8.88
N VAL A 406 5.81 30.64 9.82
CA VAL A 406 6.43 29.42 10.34
C VAL A 406 5.98 28.24 9.49
N VAL A 407 6.92 27.43 9.01
CA VAL A 407 6.65 26.25 8.18
C VAL A 407 7.07 24.99 8.91
N PHE A 408 6.13 24.08 9.18
CA PHE A 408 6.42 22.74 9.67
C PHE A 408 6.28 21.74 8.52
N GLY A 409 7.40 21.23 7.99
CA GLY A 409 7.37 20.34 6.83
C GLY A 409 7.72 18.89 7.14
N CYS A 410 7.05 17.97 6.46
CA CYS A 410 7.43 16.56 6.44
C CYS A 410 8.71 16.35 5.62
N GLN A 411 9.73 15.68 6.18
CA GLN A 411 10.98 15.36 5.47
C GLN A 411 10.79 14.51 4.20
N HIS A 412 9.64 13.84 4.05
CA HIS A 412 9.30 12.98 2.92
C HIS A 412 8.28 13.62 1.95
N GLY A 413 7.82 14.84 2.23
CA GLY A 413 6.96 15.62 1.33
C GLY A 413 7.78 16.51 0.40
N ALA A 414 7.18 17.60 -0.07
CA ALA A 414 7.90 18.65 -0.80
C ALA A 414 9.08 19.16 0.02
N GLY A 415 10.24 19.32 -0.63
CA GLY A 415 11.48 19.74 -0.01
C GLY A 415 11.33 21.06 0.75
N VAL A 416 11.24 20.99 2.08
CA VAL A 416 11.08 22.18 2.92
C VAL A 416 12.37 23.02 2.97
N ALA A 417 13.54 22.39 2.82
CA ALA A 417 14.84 23.06 2.82
C ALA A 417 15.06 23.95 1.58
N THR A 418 14.39 23.65 0.46
CA THR A 418 14.44 24.49 -0.75
C THR A 418 13.38 25.60 -0.74
N ALA A 419 12.51 25.63 0.28
CA ALA A 419 11.48 26.63 0.47
C ALA A 419 11.88 27.70 1.51
N ASP A 420 13.18 27.78 1.87
CA ASP A 420 13.71 28.79 2.77
C ASP A 420 13.75 30.15 2.06
N THR A 421 12.60 30.83 2.05
CA THR A 421 12.44 32.20 1.58
C THR A 421 12.78 33.18 2.72
N ALA A 422 13.21 34.41 2.40
CA ALA A 422 13.61 35.41 3.39
C ALA A 422 12.57 35.66 4.53
N ASP A 423 11.29 35.38 4.25
CA ASP A 423 10.15 35.61 5.16
C ASP A 423 9.60 34.33 5.84
N ALA A 424 10.26 33.18 5.67
CA ALA A 424 9.85 31.90 6.26
C ALA A 424 10.83 31.41 7.33
N ILE A 425 10.31 30.76 8.38
CA ILE A 425 11.09 30.01 9.37
C ILE A 425 10.70 28.56 9.24
N VAL A 426 11.62 27.72 8.75
CA VAL A 426 11.33 26.34 8.37
C VAL A 426 11.83 25.33 9.41
N PHE A 427 10.95 24.42 9.80
CA PHE A 427 11.25 23.27 10.65
C PHE A 427 10.96 21.97 9.91
N SER A 428 11.98 21.13 9.75
CA SER A 428 11.85 19.79 9.17
C SER A 428 11.47 18.78 10.24
N LEU A 429 10.30 18.16 10.09
CA LEU A 429 9.78 17.11 10.95
C LEU A 429 10.00 15.74 10.31
N ARG A 430 10.10 14.69 11.14
CA ARG A 430 10.12 13.31 10.62
C ARG A 430 8.87 12.99 9.83
N CYS A 431 7.74 13.45 10.35
CA CYS A 431 6.43 13.33 9.76
C CYS A 431 5.60 14.53 10.21
N SER A 432 4.69 15.02 9.38
CA SER A 432 3.72 16.03 9.83
C SER A 432 2.92 15.56 11.05
N GLY A 433 2.62 14.25 11.14
CA GLY A 433 1.90 13.66 12.27
C GLY A 433 2.66 13.70 13.61
N GLN A 434 3.96 14.01 13.59
CA GLN A 434 4.76 14.26 14.79
C GLN A 434 4.35 15.57 15.49
N LEU A 435 3.81 16.54 14.75
CA LEU A 435 3.47 17.86 15.27
C LEU A 435 2.22 17.78 16.16
N PRO A 436 2.32 18.10 17.47
CA PRO A 436 1.13 18.35 18.27
C PRO A 436 0.47 19.64 17.75
N PRO A 437 -0.87 19.70 17.58
CA PRO A 437 -1.55 20.89 17.06
C PRO A 437 -1.36 22.13 17.94
N ALA A 438 -1.04 21.95 19.23
CA ALA A 438 -0.73 23.06 20.13
C ALA A 438 0.52 23.87 19.71
N PHE A 439 1.42 23.30 18.90
CA PHE A 439 2.55 24.06 18.35
C PHE A 439 2.12 25.13 17.34
N VAL A 440 0.96 24.97 16.68
CA VAL A 440 0.40 26.00 15.79
C VAL A 440 -0.01 27.23 16.62
N ASP A 441 -0.77 27.02 17.69
CA ASP A 441 -1.15 28.09 18.64
C ASP A 441 0.09 28.74 19.27
N TYR A 442 1.07 27.92 19.67
CA TYR A 442 2.30 28.39 20.28
C TYR A 442 3.13 29.27 19.34
N ALA A 443 3.31 28.86 18.08
CA ALA A 443 4.01 29.66 17.08
C ALA A 443 3.34 31.03 16.87
N LEU A 444 2.01 31.06 16.76
CA LEU A 444 1.25 32.30 16.59
C LEU A 444 1.39 33.23 17.81
N ARG A 445 1.36 32.69 19.04
CA ARG A 445 1.56 33.46 20.28
C ARG A 445 3.00 33.96 20.44
N CYS A 446 3.98 33.23 19.91
CA CYS A 446 5.37 33.67 19.85
C CYS A 446 5.65 34.68 18.72
N GLY A 447 4.63 35.11 17.96
CA GLY A 447 4.76 36.22 17.00
C GLY A 447 4.76 35.81 15.53
N ALA A 448 4.50 34.54 15.19
CA ALA A 448 4.39 34.13 13.78
C ALA A 448 3.24 34.85 13.06
N GLY A 449 3.50 35.37 11.87
CA GLY A 449 2.51 35.98 10.98
C GLY A 449 1.48 34.98 10.47
N GLY A 450 1.91 33.74 10.23
CA GLY A 450 1.06 32.60 9.88
C GLY A 450 1.81 31.29 10.06
N VAL A 451 1.09 30.17 10.01
CA VAL A 451 1.68 28.83 10.13
C VAL A 451 1.28 27.96 8.95
N VAL A 452 2.26 27.42 8.22
CA VAL A 452 2.04 26.45 7.16
C VAL A 452 2.52 25.08 7.64
N ILE A 453 1.67 24.07 7.49
CA ILE A 453 2.03 22.67 7.75
C ILE A 453 2.07 21.97 6.39
N SER A 454 3.21 21.43 6.01
CA SER A 454 3.37 20.62 4.79
C SER A 454 3.35 19.14 5.14
N ALA A 455 2.47 18.39 4.49
CA ALA A 455 2.31 16.95 4.64
C ALA A 455 2.31 16.26 3.27
N CYS A 456 2.73 15.00 3.23
CA CYS A 456 2.49 14.16 2.05
C CYS A 456 0.99 14.03 1.78
N SER A 457 0.61 13.77 0.52
CA SER A 457 -0.76 13.45 0.17
C SER A 457 -1.28 12.23 0.94
N MET A 458 -2.59 12.15 1.11
CA MET A 458 -3.24 11.11 1.93
C MET A 458 -2.99 9.69 1.39
N GLY A 459 -2.82 9.56 0.07
CA GLY A 459 -2.51 8.32 -0.61
C GLY A 459 -1.01 7.97 -0.68
N ALA A 460 -0.13 8.97 -0.71
CA ALA A 460 1.32 8.78 -0.82
C ALA A 460 2.05 8.79 0.53
N CYS A 461 1.36 9.07 1.65
CA CYS A 461 1.96 9.27 2.96
C CYS A 461 2.97 8.18 3.37
N GLU A 462 4.22 8.59 3.55
CA GLU A 462 5.32 7.67 3.85
C GLU A 462 5.10 6.89 5.15
N TYR A 463 4.50 7.53 6.15
CA TYR A 463 4.15 6.89 7.42
C TYR A 463 2.67 6.49 7.53
N ARG A 464 2.01 6.27 6.39
CA ARG A 464 0.62 5.81 6.21
C ARG A 464 -0.47 6.78 6.70
N LEU A 465 -0.49 7.08 7.99
CA LEU A 465 -1.57 7.86 8.63
C LEU A 465 -1.12 9.24 9.10
N GLY A 466 0.15 9.60 8.88
CA GLY A 466 0.71 10.87 9.35
C GLY A 466 -0.09 12.09 8.89
N SER A 467 -0.27 12.24 7.57
CA SER A 467 -1.04 13.34 6.98
C SER A 467 -2.50 13.34 7.45
N ARG A 468 -3.13 12.16 7.53
CA ARG A 468 -4.50 11.98 8.03
C ARG A 468 -4.67 12.42 9.47
N TRP A 469 -3.74 12.05 10.36
CA TRP A 469 -3.79 12.43 11.77
C TRP A 469 -3.52 13.92 11.95
N THR A 470 -2.59 14.50 11.20
CA THR A 470 -2.38 15.95 11.18
C THR A 470 -3.67 16.67 10.79
N ALA A 471 -4.27 16.29 9.66
CA ALA A 471 -5.52 16.88 9.19
C ALA A 471 -6.66 16.75 10.22
N ALA A 472 -6.86 15.55 10.78
CA ALA A 472 -7.93 15.31 11.75
C ALA A 472 -7.73 16.08 13.06
N ARG A 473 -6.49 16.25 13.54
CA ARG A 473 -6.19 17.02 14.76
C ARG A 473 -6.37 18.53 14.55
N LEU A 474 -5.97 19.05 13.38
CA LEU A 474 -6.16 20.45 13.00
C LEU A 474 -7.66 20.78 12.81
N ALA A 475 -8.42 19.88 12.18
CA ALA A 475 -9.86 20.00 12.03
C ALA A 475 -10.67 19.68 13.31
N ALA A 476 -10.00 19.51 14.46
CA ALA A 476 -10.60 19.16 15.75
C ALA A 476 -11.46 17.87 15.77
N ASN A 477 -11.26 16.97 14.79
CA ASN A 477 -11.92 15.67 14.68
C ASN A 477 -11.16 14.54 15.40
N ARG A 478 -9.97 14.82 15.94
CA ARG A 478 -9.14 13.85 16.67
C ARG A 478 -8.35 14.54 17.80
N GLU A 479 -8.23 13.88 18.94
CA GLU A 479 -7.37 14.30 20.05
C GLU A 479 -5.87 14.04 19.78
N PRO A 480 -4.94 14.89 20.25
CA PRO A 480 -5.19 16.23 20.75
C PRO A 480 -5.74 17.15 19.65
N ARG A 481 -6.69 18.02 19.98
CA ARG A 481 -7.34 18.94 19.02
C ARG A 481 -6.66 20.30 19.01
N LEU A 482 -6.65 20.96 17.85
CA LEU A 482 -6.34 22.39 17.78
C LEU A 482 -7.40 23.18 18.57
N ARG A 483 -6.97 24.19 19.34
CA ARG A 483 -7.90 25.01 20.12
C ARG A 483 -8.76 25.86 19.19
N ARG A 484 -10.05 25.97 19.48
CA ARG A 484 -11.01 26.81 18.72
C ARG A 484 -10.64 28.30 18.69
N SER A 485 -9.82 28.76 19.64
CA SER A 485 -9.33 30.13 19.69
C SER A 485 -8.29 30.47 18.61
N VAL A 486 -7.75 29.47 17.91
CA VAL A 486 -6.78 29.67 16.84
C VAL A 486 -7.52 30.07 15.57
N PRO A 487 -7.28 31.27 15.00
CA PRO A 487 -7.99 31.72 13.80
C PRO A 487 -7.65 30.84 12.58
N GLU A 488 -8.67 30.37 11.85
CA GLU A 488 -8.49 29.49 10.69
C GLU A 488 -7.74 30.15 9.52
N ASN A 489 -7.80 31.48 9.43
CA ASN A 489 -7.05 32.26 8.45
C ASN A 489 -5.57 32.51 8.84
N ARG A 490 -5.09 31.93 9.94
CA ARG A 490 -3.70 32.09 10.41
C ARG A 490 -2.89 30.81 10.31
N TYR A 491 -3.49 29.72 9.85
CA TYR A 491 -2.77 28.50 9.56
C TYR A 491 -3.30 27.80 8.30
N ARG A 492 -2.47 26.98 7.67
CA ARG A 492 -2.86 26.19 6.51
C ARG A 492 -2.15 24.83 6.52
N LEU A 493 -2.91 23.77 6.26
CA LEU A 493 -2.36 22.46 5.91
C LEU A 493 -2.27 22.35 4.39
N VAL A 494 -1.10 22.01 3.88
CA VAL A 494 -0.82 21.81 2.46
C VAL A 494 -0.41 20.36 2.26
N PHE A 495 -1.08 19.67 1.33
CA PHE A 495 -0.66 18.36 0.86
C PHE A 495 0.28 18.56 -0.33
N ALA A 496 1.57 18.36 -0.11
CA ALA A 496 2.61 18.53 -1.12
C ALA A 496 3.59 17.36 -1.02
N ASP A 497 3.64 16.56 -2.07
CA ASP A 497 4.59 15.45 -2.18
C ASP A 497 5.94 15.94 -2.71
N ALA A 498 6.96 15.08 -2.69
CA ALA A 498 8.26 15.43 -3.28
C ALA A 498 8.09 15.80 -4.77
N GLY A 499 8.59 16.97 -5.17
CA GLY A 499 8.36 17.53 -6.51
C GLY A 499 7.23 18.56 -6.60
N ASP A 500 6.48 18.80 -5.51
CA ASP A 500 5.45 19.84 -5.40
C ASP A 500 5.95 21.10 -4.67
N GLU A 501 7.27 21.35 -4.70
CA GLU A 501 7.91 22.52 -4.09
C GLU A 501 7.28 23.86 -4.54
N PRO A 502 6.90 24.05 -5.83
CA PRO A 502 6.23 25.29 -6.25
C PRO A 502 4.87 25.51 -5.57
N ALA A 503 4.10 24.45 -5.31
CA ALA A 503 2.82 24.54 -4.62
C ALA A 503 3.02 24.88 -3.13
N LEU A 504 4.04 24.31 -2.49
CA LEU A 504 4.43 24.66 -1.13
C LEU A 504 4.88 26.13 -1.04
N ALA A 505 5.73 26.60 -1.97
CA ALA A 505 6.20 27.98 -2.02
C ALA A 505 5.04 28.97 -2.20
N ALA A 506 4.09 28.68 -3.10
CA ALA A 506 2.89 29.50 -3.29
C ALA A 506 2.03 29.57 -2.02
N ALA A 507 1.92 28.47 -1.28
CA ALA A 507 1.18 28.44 -0.03
C ALA A 507 1.87 29.24 1.09
N ILE A 508 3.21 29.24 1.14
CA ILE A 508 4.00 30.05 2.07
C ILE A 508 3.83 31.54 1.76
N ALA A 509 3.97 31.94 0.50
CA ALA A 509 3.77 33.32 0.06
C ALA A 509 2.36 33.84 0.43
N ALA A 510 1.32 33.04 0.12
CA ALA A 510 -0.06 33.40 0.47
C ALA A 510 -0.30 33.53 1.98
N ALA A 511 0.44 32.78 2.82
CA ALA A 511 0.38 32.92 4.27
C ALA A 511 1.08 34.18 4.78
N GLY A 512 2.13 34.65 4.08
CA GLY A 512 2.82 35.91 4.38
C GLY A 512 1.97 37.14 4.08
N ASP A 513 1.20 37.10 2.99
CA ASP A 513 0.33 38.20 2.55
C ASP A 513 -0.99 38.33 3.34
N GLY A 514 -1.19 37.51 4.38
CA GLY A 514 -2.46 37.46 5.14
C GLY A 514 -3.64 36.87 4.35
N ARG A 515 -3.40 36.27 3.18
CA ARG A 515 -4.41 35.65 2.31
C ARG A 515 -4.49 34.14 2.53
N ALA A 516 -4.82 33.71 3.73
CA ALA A 516 -5.09 32.30 3.98
C ALA A 516 -6.56 31.94 3.61
N ALA A 517 -6.77 31.48 2.38
CA ALA A 517 -7.97 30.74 2.01
C ALA A 517 -7.98 29.33 2.68
N ALA A 518 -9.15 28.92 3.15
CA ALA A 518 -9.42 27.71 3.92
C ALA A 518 -8.92 26.41 3.26
N VAL A 519 -8.78 25.39 4.11
CA VAL A 519 -8.52 23.98 3.77
C VAL A 519 -9.44 23.57 2.62
N ARG A 520 -8.89 23.34 1.41
CA ARG A 520 -9.65 22.64 0.37
C ARG A 520 -9.66 21.17 0.76
N SER A 521 -10.80 20.74 1.29
CA SER A 521 -11.18 19.33 1.48
C SER A 521 -11.19 18.60 0.16
#